data_AF-A0A8C3UGN7-F1
#
_entry.id   AF-A0A8C3UGN7-F1
#
_cell.length_a   1.000
_cell.length_b   1.000
_cell.length_c   1.000
_cell.angle_alpha   90.00
_cell.angle_beta   90.00
_cell.angle_gamma   90.00
#
_symmetry.space_group_name_H-M   'P 1'
#
loop_
_entity.id
_entity.type
_entity.pdbx_description
1 polymer ?
#
loop_
_entity_poly.entity_id
_entity_poly.type
_entity_poly.pdbx_seq_one_letter_code
_entity_poly.pdbx_strand_id
1 'polypeptide(L)'
;MHCYLLSVLLTVDLATVALSLSTCSTLDMDQFMRKRIEAIRGQILSKLKLTSPPDEYPEPEEVPPEVISIYNSTRDLLQEKANHRAATCERERSDEEYYAKEVYKIDMQPFYPENAIPPNYYSLYFRIVRFDVSAMEKNASNLVKAEFRVFRLQNTKARVSEQRIELYQVLKSKELSSPGQRYIDSKVVKTRAEGEWLSFDVTEAVHEWLHHRDRNLGFKISLHCPCCTFVPSNNYIIPNKSEELEARFAGIDDYTYSSGDVKALKSNRKKYSGKTPHLLLMLLPSYRLESQQPSRRKKRALDAAYCFRNVQDNCCLRPLYIDFKRDLGWKWIHEPKGYHANFCAGACPYLWSSDTQHSRVSNGFANFQLLVL
;
A
#
# COMPACT_ATOMS: atom_id res chain seq x y z
N MET A 1 -69.64 31.87 29.79
CA MET A 1 -68.42 32.63 29.45
C MET A 1 -67.19 32.14 30.21
N HIS A 2 -67.26 31.86 31.52
CA HIS A 2 -66.09 31.39 32.29
C HIS A 2 -65.60 29.96 31.97
N CYS A 3 -66.49 29.00 31.67
CA CYS A 3 -66.06 27.62 31.35
C CYS A 3 -65.29 27.50 30.03
N TYR A 4 -65.61 28.36 29.05
CA TYR A 4 -64.94 28.37 27.74
C TYR A 4 -63.52 28.94 27.84
N LEU A 5 -63.32 29.93 28.71
CA LEU A 5 -61.99 30.49 28.99
C LEU A 5 -61.09 29.49 29.72
N LEU A 6 -61.66 28.74 30.68
CA LEU A 6 -60.96 27.67 31.38
C LEU A 6 -60.56 26.51 30.46
N SER A 7 -61.42 26.11 29.53
CA SER A 7 -61.07 25.06 28.55
C SER A 7 -59.97 25.52 27.60
N VAL A 8 -60.00 26.78 27.15
CA VAL A 8 -58.95 27.33 26.28
C VAL A 8 -57.62 27.40 27.02
N LEU A 9 -57.60 27.88 28.26
CA LEU A 9 -56.38 27.93 29.08
C LEU A 9 -55.80 26.53 29.34
N LEU A 10 -56.64 25.55 29.68
CA LEU A 10 -56.22 24.15 29.85
C LEU A 10 -55.65 23.55 28.56
N THR A 11 -56.24 23.84 27.40
CA THR A 11 -55.70 23.35 26.11
C THR A 11 -54.36 24.00 25.75
N VAL A 12 -54.15 25.27 26.13
CA VAL A 12 -52.89 25.98 25.89
C VAL A 12 -51.80 25.46 26.83
N ASP A 13 -52.11 25.17 28.10
CA ASP A 13 -51.17 24.56 29.03
C ASP A 13 -50.82 23.11 28.63
N LEU A 14 -51.79 22.31 28.19
CA LEU A 14 -51.52 20.97 27.66
C LEU A 14 -50.67 20.99 26.38
N ALA A 15 -50.84 22.00 25.52
CA ALA A 15 -50.02 22.17 24.32
C ALA A 15 -48.57 22.60 24.64
N THR A 16 -48.38 23.46 25.66
CA THR A 16 -47.03 23.88 26.08
C THR A 16 -46.29 22.76 26.84
N VAL A 17 -47.01 21.92 27.58
CA VAL A 17 -46.45 20.71 28.21
C VAL A 17 -46.07 19.65 27.16
N ALA A 18 -46.88 19.47 26.10
CA ALA A 18 -46.55 18.57 25.00
C ALA A 18 -45.31 19.02 24.20
N LEU A 19 -45.11 20.33 24.03
CA LEU A 19 -43.93 20.90 23.37
C LEU A 19 -42.66 20.85 24.23
N SER A 20 -42.79 20.75 25.56
CA SER A 20 -41.64 20.71 26.49
C SER A 20 -41.21 19.28 26.87
N LEU A 21 -41.96 18.25 26.50
CA LEU A 21 -41.65 16.84 26.75
C LEU A 21 -40.96 16.12 25.57
N SER A 22 -40.71 16.78 24.44
CA SER A 22 -39.97 16.20 23.31
C SER A 22 -38.47 16.50 23.38
N THR A 23 -37.81 16.16 24.50
CA THR A 23 -36.34 16.08 24.54
C THR A 23 -35.82 14.80 23.85
N CYS A 24 -36.45 14.37 22.76
CA CYS A 24 -35.89 13.39 21.86
C CYS A 24 -35.13 14.18 20.81
N SER A 25 -33.84 14.43 21.07
CA SER A 25 -32.96 14.98 20.03
C SER A 25 -32.92 13.95 18.90
N THR A 26 -33.69 14.18 17.83
CA THR A 26 -33.48 13.44 16.60
C THR A 26 -32.04 13.72 16.19
N LEU A 27 -31.22 12.67 16.19
CA LEU A 27 -29.85 12.78 15.70
C LEU A 27 -29.95 13.13 14.22
N ASP A 28 -29.77 14.41 13.90
CA ASP A 28 -29.75 14.88 12.52
C ASP A 28 -28.48 14.36 11.85
N MET A 29 -28.62 13.20 11.20
CA MET A 29 -27.54 12.51 10.52
C MET A 29 -26.89 13.39 9.45
N ASP A 30 -27.65 14.29 8.82
CA ASP A 30 -27.13 15.21 7.80
C ASP A 30 -26.17 16.23 8.42
N GLN A 31 -26.46 16.71 9.62
CA GLN A 31 -25.57 17.60 10.35
C GLN A 31 -24.23 16.92 10.70
N PHE A 32 -24.26 15.65 11.14
CA PHE A 32 -23.05 14.88 11.41
C PHE A 32 -22.24 14.60 10.15
N MET A 33 -22.90 14.27 9.04
CA MET A 33 -22.25 14.07 7.74
C MET A 33 -21.55 15.35 7.27
N ARG A 34 -22.22 16.51 7.33
CA ARG A 34 -21.61 17.80 6.95
C ARG A 34 -20.38 18.14 7.80
N LYS A 35 -20.47 17.97 9.12
CA LYS A 35 -19.32 18.19 10.03
C LYS A 35 -18.15 17.24 9.71
N ARG A 36 -18.44 15.99 9.35
CA ARG A 36 -17.41 15.01 8.97
C ARG A 36 -16.73 15.38 7.65
N ILE A 37 -17.50 15.83 6.65
CA ILE A 37 -16.94 16.27 5.35
C ILE A 37 -15.96 17.43 5.56
N GLU A 38 -16.33 18.43 6.37
CA GLU A 38 -15.45 19.57 6.64
C GLU A 38 -14.20 19.17 7.45
N ALA A 39 -14.35 18.25 8.41
CA ALA A 39 -13.20 17.68 9.11
C ALA A 39 -12.24 16.94 8.15
N ILE A 40 -12.78 16.25 7.15
CA ILE A 40 -11.99 15.53 6.14
C ILE A 40 -11.29 16.49 5.19
N ARG A 41 -11.96 17.60 4.81
CA ARG A 41 -11.35 18.69 4.05
C ARG A 41 -10.07 19.17 4.73
N GLY A 42 -10.17 19.58 6.00
CA GLY A 42 -9.02 20.03 6.80
C GLY A 42 -7.97 18.94 7.00
N GLN A 43 -8.41 17.68 7.17
CA GLN A 43 -7.49 16.55 7.34
C GLN A 43 -6.64 16.29 6.09
N ILE A 44 -7.24 16.28 4.90
CA ILE A 44 -6.53 16.03 3.65
C ILE A 44 -5.54 17.17 3.38
N LEU A 45 -5.98 18.42 3.49
CA LEU A 45 -5.13 19.59 3.33
C LEU A 45 -3.95 19.58 4.31
N SER A 46 -4.19 19.26 5.59
CA SER A 46 -3.13 19.13 6.60
C SER A 46 -2.15 17.99 6.30
N LYS A 47 -2.64 16.85 5.79
CA LYS A 47 -1.79 15.71 5.42
C LYS A 47 -0.93 15.99 4.19
N LEU A 48 -1.48 16.73 3.22
CA LEU A 48 -0.78 17.17 2.00
C LEU A 48 0.00 18.48 2.20
N LYS A 49 -0.11 19.09 3.38
CA LYS A 49 0.54 20.36 3.72
C LYS A 49 0.09 21.56 2.89
N LEU A 50 -1.15 21.52 2.43
CA LEU A 50 -1.78 22.62 1.70
C LEU A 50 -2.61 23.45 2.68
N THR A 51 -2.51 24.78 2.60
CA THR A 51 -3.40 25.70 3.33
C THR A 51 -4.75 25.82 2.64
N SER A 52 -4.76 25.68 1.32
CA SER A 52 -5.92 25.71 0.43
C SER A 52 -5.68 24.77 -0.75
N PRO A 53 -6.73 24.34 -1.46
CA PRO A 53 -6.60 23.70 -2.77
C PRO A 53 -5.67 24.50 -3.71
N PRO A 54 -4.86 23.83 -4.56
CA PRO A 54 -4.10 24.51 -5.60
C PRO A 54 -5.01 25.27 -6.57
N ASP A 55 -4.61 26.48 -6.95
CA ASP A 55 -5.39 27.34 -7.85
C ASP A 55 -5.32 26.87 -9.31
N GLU A 56 -4.20 26.26 -9.71
CA GLU A 56 -3.98 25.66 -11.04
C GLU A 56 -3.70 24.16 -10.90
N TYR A 57 -4.33 23.36 -11.75
CA TYR A 57 -4.12 21.91 -11.84
C TYR A 57 -4.37 21.44 -13.28
N PRO A 58 -3.53 20.52 -13.80
CA PRO A 58 -3.64 20.07 -15.18
C PRO A 58 -4.93 19.29 -15.43
N GLU A 59 -5.38 19.22 -16.68
CA GLU A 59 -6.52 18.38 -17.03
C GLU A 59 -6.16 16.87 -16.95
N PRO A 60 -7.14 15.96 -16.74
CA PRO A 60 -6.85 14.52 -16.61
C PRO A 60 -6.11 13.89 -17.80
N GLU A 61 -6.21 14.47 -18.99
CA GLU A 61 -5.53 14.01 -20.20
C GLU A 61 -4.04 14.43 -20.26
N GLU A 62 -3.63 15.39 -19.43
CA GLU A 62 -2.27 15.95 -19.42
C GLU A 62 -1.34 15.23 -18.42
N VAL A 63 -1.86 14.26 -17.66
CA VAL A 63 -1.07 13.56 -16.64
C VAL A 63 -0.01 12.66 -17.30
N PRO A 64 1.29 12.84 -16.97
CA PRO A 64 2.34 12.02 -17.55
C PRO A 64 2.12 10.52 -17.28
N PRO A 65 2.37 9.64 -18.27
CA PRO A 65 2.16 8.19 -18.13
C PRO A 65 3.04 7.56 -17.03
N GLU A 66 4.18 8.17 -16.73
CA GLU A 66 5.06 7.77 -15.63
C GLU A 66 4.38 7.92 -14.27
N VAL A 67 3.69 9.05 -14.04
CA VAL A 67 2.95 9.32 -12.79
C VAL A 67 1.78 8.35 -12.63
N ILE A 68 1.06 8.06 -13.72
CA ILE A 68 0.00 7.05 -13.74
C ILE A 68 0.56 5.65 -13.43
N SER A 69 1.76 5.32 -13.93
CA SER A 69 2.45 4.05 -13.63
C SER A 69 2.77 3.92 -12.14
N ILE A 70 3.26 4.99 -11.50
CA ILE A 70 3.52 5.03 -10.05
C ILE A 70 2.23 4.82 -9.27
N TYR A 71 1.17 5.56 -9.61
CA TYR A 71 -0.13 5.46 -8.95
C TYR A 71 -0.71 4.05 -9.04
N ASN A 72 -0.78 3.47 -10.25
CA ASN A 72 -1.33 2.14 -10.45
C ASN A 72 -0.55 1.08 -9.68
N SER A 73 0.79 1.10 -9.74
CA SER A 73 1.60 0.15 -8.98
C SER A 73 1.37 0.32 -7.48
N THR A 74 1.36 1.55 -6.97
CA THR A 74 1.17 1.77 -5.53
C THR A 74 -0.23 1.36 -5.07
N ARG A 75 -1.28 1.67 -5.84
CA ARG A 75 -2.65 1.21 -5.59
C ARG A 75 -2.72 -0.32 -5.51
N ASP A 76 -2.15 -1.00 -6.49
CA ASP A 76 -2.17 -2.46 -6.55
C ASP A 76 -1.41 -3.09 -5.36
N LEU A 77 -0.29 -2.48 -4.93
CA LEU A 77 0.45 -2.89 -3.73
C LEU A 77 -0.37 -2.70 -2.45
N LEU A 78 -1.02 -1.54 -2.30
CA LEU A 78 -1.85 -1.24 -1.14
C LEU A 78 -3.05 -2.19 -1.04
N GLN A 79 -3.64 -2.55 -2.18
CA GLN A 79 -4.73 -3.52 -2.24
C GLN A 79 -4.24 -4.92 -1.85
N GLU A 80 -3.09 -5.37 -2.36
CA GLU A 80 -2.46 -6.64 -2.00
C GLU A 80 -2.24 -6.74 -0.48
N LYS A 81 -1.68 -5.69 0.13
CA LYS A 81 -1.46 -5.61 1.58
C LYS A 81 -2.77 -5.57 2.38
N ALA A 82 -3.78 -4.85 1.91
CA ALA A 82 -5.10 -4.83 2.56
C ALA A 82 -5.73 -6.23 2.57
N ASN A 83 -5.65 -6.96 1.46
CA ASN A 83 -6.14 -8.33 1.35
C ASN A 83 -5.37 -9.28 2.29
N HIS A 84 -4.04 -9.16 2.36
CA HIS A 84 -3.22 -9.97 3.26
C HIS A 84 -3.56 -9.73 4.73
N ARG A 85 -3.73 -8.47 5.14
CA ARG A 85 -4.13 -8.11 6.51
C ARG A 85 -5.51 -8.65 6.87
N ALA A 86 -6.46 -8.59 5.92
CA ALA A 86 -7.78 -9.16 6.11
C ALA A 86 -7.72 -10.69 6.28
N ALA A 87 -6.87 -11.37 5.51
CA ALA A 87 -6.69 -12.82 5.60
C ALA A 87 -6.00 -13.27 6.90
N THR A 88 -5.07 -12.48 7.42
CA THR A 88 -4.31 -12.76 8.66
C THR A 88 -4.98 -12.23 9.92
N CYS A 89 -6.14 -11.54 9.80
CA CYS A 89 -6.81 -10.86 10.90
C CYS A 89 -5.88 -9.89 11.67
N GLU A 90 -4.90 -9.30 11.00
CA GLU A 90 -3.97 -8.35 11.60
C GLU A 90 -4.68 -7.04 11.96
N ARG A 91 -4.68 -6.69 13.25
CA ARG A 91 -5.40 -5.52 13.79
C ARG A 91 -4.50 -4.34 14.15
N GLU A 92 -3.18 -4.55 14.14
CA GLU A 92 -2.21 -3.53 14.51
C GLU A 92 -1.86 -2.65 13.31
N ARG A 93 -1.88 -1.33 13.51
CA ARG A 93 -1.39 -0.34 12.54
C ARG A 93 -0.23 0.42 13.19
N SER A 94 0.86 0.60 12.47
CA SER A 94 1.99 1.40 12.95
C SER A 94 1.66 2.89 12.86
N ASP A 95 2.20 3.70 13.78
CA ASP A 95 2.03 5.16 13.74
C ASP A 95 2.65 5.77 12.47
N GLU A 96 3.68 5.12 11.92
CA GLU A 96 4.32 5.45 10.64
C GLU A 96 3.35 5.33 9.46
N GLU A 97 2.34 4.47 9.54
CA GLU A 97 1.33 4.30 8.50
C GLU A 97 0.37 5.50 8.41
N TYR A 98 0.26 6.31 9.47
CA TYR A 98 -0.72 7.39 9.55
C TYR A 98 -0.45 8.56 8.59
N TYR A 99 0.81 8.90 8.33
CA TYR A 99 1.15 10.09 7.54
C TYR A 99 1.18 9.83 6.04
N ALA A 100 1.02 10.88 5.23
CA ALA A 100 1.26 10.78 3.79
C ALA A 100 2.74 10.53 3.51
N LYS A 101 3.04 9.76 2.46
CA LYS A 101 4.39 9.48 1.98
C LYS A 101 4.50 9.88 0.53
N GLU A 102 5.67 10.40 0.15
CA GLU A 102 6.06 10.57 -1.24
C GLU A 102 6.48 9.22 -1.79
N VAL A 103 6.01 8.88 -2.98
CA VAL A 103 6.28 7.57 -3.60
C VAL A 103 7.10 7.75 -4.86
N TYR A 104 8.26 7.11 -4.87
CA TYR A 104 9.16 7.09 -6.03
C TYR A 104 9.22 5.68 -6.60
N LYS A 105 9.14 5.57 -7.93
CA LYS A 105 9.34 4.31 -8.65
C LYS A 105 10.70 4.31 -9.31
N ILE A 106 11.49 3.28 -9.05
CA ILE A 106 12.81 3.07 -9.67
C ILE A 106 12.74 1.79 -10.49
N ASP A 107 12.73 1.92 -11.81
CA ASP A 107 12.74 0.77 -12.71
C ASP A 107 14.09 0.04 -12.71
N MET A 108 14.06 -1.26 -12.99
CA MET A 108 15.26 -2.07 -13.12
C MET A 108 16.19 -1.50 -14.20
N GLN A 109 17.49 -1.44 -13.92
CA GLN A 109 18.48 -1.06 -14.92
C GLN A 109 18.42 -2.04 -16.11
N PRO A 110 18.24 -1.53 -17.35
CA PRO A 110 18.23 -2.39 -18.53
C PRO A 110 19.61 -2.98 -18.75
N PHE A 111 19.65 -4.29 -19.00
CA PHE A 111 20.88 -4.98 -19.35
C PHE A 111 21.19 -4.75 -20.84
N TYR A 112 22.03 -3.77 -21.15
CA TYR A 112 22.61 -3.60 -22.48
C TYR A 112 24.00 -4.24 -22.49
N PRO A 113 24.20 -5.38 -23.19
CA PRO A 113 25.54 -5.93 -23.40
C PRO A 113 26.23 -5.06 -24.45
N GLU A 114 26.79 -3.92 -24.04
CA GLU A 114 27.17 -2.92 -25.02
C GLU A 114 28.41 -3.32 -25.83
N ASN A 115 29.31 -4.19 -25.36
CA ASN A 115 30.47 -4.66 -26.16
C ASN A 115 31.14 -5.95 -25.62
N ALA A 116 30.39 -6.90 -25.05
CA ALA A 116 30.96 -8.17 -24.58
C ALA A 116 30.13 -9.34 -25.13
N ILE A 117 30.81 -10.41 -25.58
CA ILE A 117 30.23 -11.75 -25.71
C ILE A 117 29.37 -11.96 -24.46
N PRO A 118 28.05 -12.23 -24.58
CA PRO A 118 27.17 -12.29 -23.42
C PRO A 118 27.77 -13.33 -22.49
N PRO A 119 28.35 -12.93 -21.35
CA PRO A 119 28.88 -13.92 -20.44
C PRO A 119 27.67 -14.73 -20.00
N ASN A 120 27.86 -16.03 -19.88
CA ASN A 120 26.84 -17.07 -19.73
C ASN A 120 25.98 -16.87 -18.44
N TYR A 121 25.17 -15.80 -18.38
CA TYR A 121 24.56 -15.24 -17.17
C TYR A 121 23.06 -15.56 -17.03
N TYR A 122 22.46 -16.24 -18.01
CA TYR A 122 21.13 -16.83 -17.84
C TYR A 122 21.28 -18.14 -17.06
N SER A 123 21.55 -18.03 -15.76
CA SER A 123 21.51 -19.19 -14.89
C SER A 123 20.10 -19.78 -14.94
N LEU A 124 19.97 -21.06 -15.24
CA LEU A 124 18.68 -21.77 -15.19
C LEU A 124 18.10 -21.79 -13.76
N TYR A 125 18.91 -21.46 -12.75
CA TYR A 125 18.59 -21.63 -11.34
C TYR A 125 18.31 -20.32 -10.60
N PHE A 126 18.71 -19.17 -11.16
CA PHE A 126 18.52 -17.88 -10.49
C PHE A 126 18.43 -16.71 -11.48
N ARG A 127 17.92 -15.58 -11.00
CA ARG A 127 17.91 -14.27 -11.70
C ARG A 127 18.55 -13.21 -10.81
N ILE A 128 19.25 -12.27 -11.41
CA ILE A 128 19.83 -11.11 -10.72
C ILE A 128 19.23 -9.84 -11.31
N VAL A 129 18.78 -8.93 -10.45
CA VAL A 129 18.22 -7.63 -10.83
C VAL A 129 18.99 -6.51 -10.14
N ARG A 130 19.16 -5.38 -10.82
CA ARG A 130 19.89 -4.22 -10.32
C ARG A 130 19.07 -2.94 -10.48
N PHE A 131 19.27 -2.01 -9.56
CA PHE A 131 18.55 -0.75 -9.48
C PHE A 131 19.52 0.40 -9.25
N ASP A 132 19.26 1.53 -9.89
CA ASP A 132 19.96 2.77 -9.60
C ASP A 132 19.20 3.57 -8.56
N VAL A 133 19.71 3.63 -7.34
CA VAL A 133 19.10 4.42 -6.25
C VAL A 133 19.83 5.74 -6.00
N SER A 134 20.77 6.11 -6.87
CA SER A 134 21.67 7.25 -6.64
C SER A 134 20.96 8.59 -6.56
N ALA A 135 19.84 8.74 -7.26
CA ALA A 135 18.99 9.94 -7.19
C ALA A 135 18.38 10.18 -5.80
N MET A 136 18.24 9.12 -4.98
CA MET A 136 17.50 9.14 -3.71
C MET A 136 18.40 9.27 -2.47
N GLU A 137 19.72 9.27 -2.64
CA GLU A 137 20.69 9.25 -1.53
C GLU A 137 20.58 10.48 -0.62
N LYS A 138 20.27 11.65 -1.19
CA LYS A 138 20.06 12.88 -0.40
C LYS A 138 18.88 12.76 0.57
N ASN A 139 17.95 11.84 0.29
CA ASN A 139 16.75 11.60 1.07
C ASN A 139 16.82 10.27 1.85
N ALA A 140 18.02 9.73 2.10
CA ALA A 140 18.20 8.43 2.75
C ALA A 140 17.53 8.33 4.13
N SER A 141 17.60 9.40 4.93
CA SER A 141 16.95 9.50 6.25
C SER A 141 15.43 9.50 6.19
N ASN A 142 14.86 9.82 5.03
CA ASN A 142 13.43 9.97 4.83
C ASN A 142 12.78 8.64 4.44
N LEU A 143 13.57 7.64 4.04
CA LEU A 143 13.06 6.34 3.62
C LEU A 143 12.34 5.65 4.79
N VAL A 144 11.03 5.42 4.63
CA VAL A 144 10.23 4.66 5.59
C VAL A 144 10.04 3.22 5.14
N LYS A 145 9.82 3.02 3.84
CA LYS A 145 9.54 1.70 3.29
C LYS A 145 10.05 1.58 1.86
N ALA A 146 10.64 0.44 1.52
CA ALA A 146 10.96 0.08 0.15
C ALA A 146 10.37 -1.29 -0.19
N GLU A 147 9.67 -1.36 -1.32
CA GLU A 147 9.04 -2.60 -1.80
C GLU A 147 9.58 -2.92 -3.20
N PHE A 148 10.16 -4.10 -3.35
CA PHE A 148 10.56 -4.64 -4.64
C PHE A 148 9.37 -5.36 -5.27
N ARG A 149 8.98 -4.93 -6.48
CA ARG A 149 7.88 -5.52 -7.23
C ARG A 149 8.38 -6.17 -8.50
N VAL A 150 7.91 -7.40 -8.73
CA VAL A 150 8.20 -8.17 -9.94
C VAL A 150 6.94 -8.88 -10.42
N PHE A 151 6.70 -8.86 -11.73
CA PHE A 151 5.53 -9.51 -12.33
C PHE A 151 5.89 -10.92 -12.81
N ARG A 152 5.30 -11.94 -12.19
CA ARG A 152 5.43 -13.33 -12.63
C ARG A 152 4.62 -13.54 -13.91
N LEU A 153 5.22 -14.21 -14.87
CA LEU A 153 4.59 -14.65 -16.11
C LEU A 153 4.07 -16.09 -15.99
N GLN A 154 3.05 -16.39 -16.77
CA GLN A 154 2.59 -17.76 -16.96
C GLN A 154 3.60 -18.56 -17.77
N ASN A 155 4.08 -19.68 -17.22
CA ASN A 155 4.93 -20.62 -17.93
C ASN A 155 4.15 -21.91 -18.22
N THR A 156 3.57 -22.00 -19.41
CA THR A 156 2.80 -23.19 -19.85
C THR A 156 3.68 -24.44 -20.03
N LYS A 157 4.99 -24.26 -20.16
CA LYS A 157 5.98 -25.34 -20.33
C LYS A 157 6.60 -25.80 -19.01
N ALA A 158 6.17 -25.23 -17.86
CA ALA A 158 6.68 -25.60 -16.54
C ALA A 158 6.35 -27.07 -16.22
N ARG A 159 7.32 -27.82 -15.71
CA ARG A 159 7.17 -29.21 -15.25
C ARG A 159 6.51 -29.27 -13.89
N VAL A 160 6.90 -28.37 -12.98
CA VAL A 160 6.33 -28.26 -11.64
C VAL A 160 5.18 -27.26 -11.63
N SER A 161 4.16 -27.48 -10.79
CA SER A 161 2.99 -26.59 -10.70
C SER A 161 3.22 -25.41 -9.76
N GLU A 162 4.05 -25.60 -8.73
CA GLU A 162 4.34 -24.63 -7.68
C GLU A 162 5.84 -24.65 -7.35
N GLN A 163 6.41 -23.49 -7.08
CA GLN A 163 7.80 -23.34 -6.67
C GLN A 163 7.91 -22.34 -5.51
N ARG A 164 8.75 -22.65 -4.51
CA ARG A 164 9.13 -21.69 -3.46
C ARG A 164 10.35 -20.90 -3.92
N ILE A 165 10.11 -19.65 -4.30
CA ILE A 165 11.18 -18.70 -4.63
C ILE A 165 11.64 -17.98 -3.38
N GLU A 166 12.91 -17.60 -3.37
CA GLU A 166 13.58 -16.86 -2.30
C GLU A 166 14.29 -15.65 -2.89
N LEU A 167 14.21 -14.54 -2.17
CA LEU A 167 14.87 -13.29 -2.50
C LEU A 167 16.07 -13.08 -1.57
N TYR A 168 17.20 -12.71 -2.17
CA TYR A 168 18.45 -12.44 -1.49
C TYR A 168 19.01 -11.06 -1.89
N GLN A 169 19.60 -10.35 -0.94
CA GLN A 169 20.50 -9.24 -1.19
C GLN A 169 21.88 -9.80 -1.55
N VAL A 170 22.46 -9.36 -2.67
CA VAL A 170 23.81 -9.75 -3.06
C VAL A 170 24.82 -8.93 -2.26
N LEU A 171 25.80 -9.59 -1.64
CA LEU A 171 26.83 -8.94 -0.82
C LEU A 171 28.21 -9.07 -1.47
N LYS A 172 29.05 -8.06 -1.24
CA LYS A 172 30.46 -8.12 -1.65
C LYS A 172 31.20 -9.03 -0.69
N SER A 173 31.55 -10.23 -1.15
CA SER A 173 32.37 -11.14 -0.35
C SER A 173 33.84 -10.70 -0.38
N LYS A 174 34.41 -10.42 0.80
CA LYS A 174 35.84 -10.09 0.97
C LYS A 174 36.69 -11.32 1.27
N GLU A 175 36.08 -12.37 1.85
CA GLU A 175 36.74 -13.62 2.25
C GLU A 175 35.94 -14.81 1.72
N LEU A 176 36.60 -15.90 1.33
CA LEU A 176 35.93 -17.10 0.78
C LEU A 176 34.89 -17.73 1.73
N SER A 177 34.99 -17.46 3.04
CA SER A 177 34.10 -17.92 4.10
C SER A 177 32.91 -16.98 4.37
N SER A 178 32.98 -15.73 3.90
CA SER A 178 31.93 -14.73 4.14
C SER A 178 30.72 -14.99 3.23
N PRO A 179 29.49 -14.95 3.76
CA PRO A 179 28.30 -15.19 2.97
C PRO A 179 28.16 -14.11 1.88
N GLY A 180 28.23 -14.52 0.60
CA GLY A 180 28.07 -13.63 -0.56
C GLY A 180 26.62 -13.17 -0.81
N GLN A 181 25.69 -13.55 0.06
CA GLN A 181 24.27 -13.21 -0.06
C GLN A 181 23.60 -13.18 1.32
N ARG A 182 22.59 -12.31 1.50
CA ARG A 182 21.74 -12.20 2.70
C ARG A 182 20.30 -12.51 2.32
N TYR A 183 19.66 -13.44 3.04
CA TYR A 183 18.25 -13.78 2.82
C TYR A 183 17.34 -12.61 3.20
N ILE A 184 16.30 -12.37 2.40
CA ILE A 184 15.28 -11.35 2.66
C ILE A 184 13.94 -12.01 2.95
N ASP A 185 13.37 -12.71 1.98
CA ASP A 185 12.02 -13.26 2.07
C ASP A 185 11.80 -14.41 1.06
N SER A 186 10.72 -15.17 1.20
CA SER A 186 10.36 -16.29 0.33
C SER A 186 8.86 -16.33 0.03
N LYS A 187 8.50 -16.73 -1.18
CA LYS A 187 7.11 -16.88 -1.61
C LYS A 187 6.91 -18.16 -2.40
N VAL A 188 5.76 -18.80 -2.22
CA VAL A 188 5.32 -19.92 -3.06
C VAL A 188 4.54 -19.35 -4.24
N VAL A 189 4.95 -19.69 -5.45
CA VAL A 189 4.36 -19.18 -6.69
C VAL A 189 3.88 -20.34 -7.56
N LYS A 190 2.74 -20.15 -8.23
CA LYS A 190 2.18 -21.13 -9.17
C LYS A 190 2.73 -20.88 -10.57
N THR A 191 3.61 -21.74 -11.07
CA THR A 191 4.33 -21.54 -12.35
C THR A 191 3.41 -21.43 -13.56
N ARG A 192 2.34 -22.23 -13.59
CA ARG A 192 1.37 -22.32 -14.71
C ARG A 192 0.16 -21.40 -14.56
N ALA A 193 -0.01 -20.73 -13.41
CA ALA A 193 -1.12 -19.81 -13.21
C ALA A 193 -0.92 -18.53 -14.03
N GLU A 194 -2.01 -17.79 -14.25
CA GLU A 194 -1.97 -16.47 -14.88
C GLU A 194 -1.01 -15.53 -14.14
N GLY A 195 -0.47 -14.53 -14.85
CA GLY A 195 0.58 -13.69 -14.29
C GLY A 195 0.10 -12.85 -13.10
N GLU A 196 0.96 -12.70 -12.10
CA GLU A 196 0.65 -12.02 -10.85
C GLU A 196 1.80 -11.09 -10.43
N TRP A 197 1.47 -10.02 -9.70
CA TRP A 197 2.46 -9.19 -9.05
C TRP A 197 2.94 -9.85 -7.75
N LEU A 198 4.24 -9.84 -7.54
CA LEU A 198 4.87 -10.26 -6.29
C LEU A 198 5.56 -9.04 -5.67
N SER A 199 5.37 -8.84 -4.37
CA SER A 199 5.96 -7.74 -3.59
C SER A 199 6.85 -8.25 -2.45
N PHE A 200 8.05 -7.70 -2.33
CA PHE A 200 9.01 -8.06 -1.28
C PHE A 200 9.45 -6.81 -0.54
N ASP A 201 9.43 -6.87 0.79
CA ASP A 201 9.96 -5.82 1.64
C ASP A 201 11.48 -5.83 1.58
N VAL A 202 12.05 -4.79 1.00
CA VAL A 202 13.51 -4.63 0.83
C VAL A 202 14.01 -3.38 1.53
N THR A 203 13.26 -2.87 2.50
CA THR A 203 13.52 -1.61 3.19
C THR A 203 14.95 -1.53 3.73
N GLU A 204 15.41 -2.56 4.44
CA GLU A 204 16.76 -2.59 5.03
C GLU A 204 17.87 -2.57 3.96
N ALA A 205 17.70 -3.37 2.90
CA ALA A 205 18.69 -3.45 1.82
C ALA A 205 18.81 -2.13 1.05
N VAL A 206 17.68 -1.48 0.73
CA VAL A 206 17.68 -0.18 0.05
C VAL A 206 18.24 0.90 0.98
N HIS A 207 17.90 0.88 2.27
CA HIS A 207 18.47 1.81 3.24
C HIS A 207 20.00 1.70 3.30
N GLU A 208 20.55 0.48 3.28
CA GLU A 208 21.99 0.24 3.18
C GLU A 208 22.60 0.80 1.89
N TRP A 209 21.93 0.62 0.74
CA TRP A 209 22.38 1.13 -0.56
C TRP A 209 22.41 2.66 -0.64
N LEU A 210 21.45 3.33 0.00
CA LEU A 210 21.40 4.81 0.04
C LEU A 210 22.54 5.41 0.87
N HIS A 211 23.07 4.68 1.86
CA HIS A 211 24.22 5.11 2.67
C HIS A 211 25.56 4.65 2.08
N HIS A 212 25.56 3.50 1.40
CA HIS A 212 26.77 2.85 0.89
C HIS A 212 26.58 2.40 -0.55
N ARG A 213 26.91 3.28 -1.50
CA ARG A 213 26.81 3.02 -2.95
C ARG A 213 27.52 1.73 -3.38
N ASP A 214 28.69 1.44 -2.78
CA ASP A 214 29.52 0.28 -3.11
C ASP A 214 28.90 -1.06 -2.72
N ARG A 215 27.85 -1.04 -1.88
CA ARG A 215 27.11 -2.23 -1.44
C ARG A 215 25.89 -2.54 -2.31
N ASN A 216 25.55 -1.68 -3.28
CA ASN A 216 24.47 -1.93 -4.22
C ASN A 216 24.91 -2.90 -5.32
N LEU A 217 24.76 -4.19 -5.07
CA LEU A 217 25.03 -5.26 -6.03
C LEU A 217 23.75 -5.87 -6.63
N GLY A 218 22.58 -5.39 -6.20
CA GLY A 218 21.28 -5.86 -6.63
C GLY A 218 20.71 -7.00 -5.79
N PHE A 219 19.59 -7.53 -6.26
CA PHE A 219 18.90 -8.67 -5.66
C PHE A 219 19.03 -9.92 -6.52
N LYS A 220 19.04 -11.08 -5.87
CA LYS A 220 19.03 -12.40 -6.49
C LYS A 220 17.72 -13.11 -6.13
N ILE A 221 17.02 -13.61 -7.14
CA ILE A 221 15.84 -14.48 -7.01
C ILE A 221 16.29 -15.89 -7.37
N SER A 222 16.10 -16.85 -6.47
CA SER A 222 16.43 -18.26 -6.71
C SER A 222 15.47 -19.19 -6.00
N LEU A 223 15.57 -20.50 -6.23
CA LEU A 223 14.86 -21.49 -5.42
C LEU A 223 15.57 -21.74 -4.08
N HIS A 224 14.83 -22.29 -3.12
CA HIS A 224 15.40 -22.80 -1.88
C HIS A 224 16.48 -23.84 -2.17
N CYS A 225 17.66 -23.65 -1.59
CA CYS A 225 18.78 -24.56 -1.76
C CYS A 225 18.85 -25.49 -0.54
N PRO A 226 18.39 -26.75 -0.64
CA PRO A 226 18.61 -27.71 0.45
C PRO A 226 20.12 -27.91 0.63
N CYS A 227 20.57 -28.00 1.87
CA CYS A 227 21.97 -28.02 2.34
C CYS A 227 22.91 -29.10 1.74
N CYS A 228 22.44 -29.90 0.76
CA CYS A 228 23.18 -30.95 0.07
C CYS A 228 23.59 -30.58 -1.38
N THR A 229 23.30 -29.36 -1.85
CA THR A 229 23.59 -28.92 -3.23
C THR A 229 24.42 -27.63 -3.33
N PHE A 230 24.64 -26.93 -2.22
CA PHE A 230 25.43 -25.70 -2.16
C PHE A 230 26.88 -26.00 -1.77
N VAL A 231 27.83 -25.53 -2.58
CA VAL A 231 29.25 -25.55 -2.24
C VAL A 231 29.65 -24.14 -1.75
N PRO A 232 29.83 -23.92 -0.43
CA PRO A 232 30.04 -22.58 0.13
C PRO A 232 31.28 -21.87 -0.39
N SER A 233 32.31 -22.64 -0.78
CA SER A 233 33.62 -22.10 -1.19
C SER A 233 33.62 -21.41 -2.55
N ASN A 234 32.64 -21.69 -3.42
CA ASN A 234 32.61 -21.15 -4.79
C ASN A 234 31.23 -20.68 -5.25
N ASN A 235 30.23 -20.63 -4.34
CA ASN A 235 28.84 -20.27 -4.65
C ASN A 235 28.22 -21.13 -5.78
N TYR A 236 28.73 -22.35 -6.00
CA TYR A 236 28.27 -23.25 -7.05
C TYR A 236 27.18 -24.20 -6.53
N ILE A 237 26.20 -24.50 -7.40
CA ILE A 237 25.10 -25.42 -7.10
C ILE A 237 25.34 -26.71 -7.89
N ILE A 238 25.25 -27.88 -7.24
CA ILE A 238 25.41 -29.19 -7.89
C ILE A 238 24.23 -29.44 -8.85
N PRO A 239 24.45 -29.43 -10.18
CA PRO A 239 23.37 -29.35 -11.18
C PRO A 239 22.44 -30.57 -11.17
N ASN A 240 22.95 -31.76 -10.84
CA ASN A 240 22.15 -33.00 -10.85
C ASN A 240 21.17 -33.16 -9.68
N LYS A 241 21.12 -32.20 -8.74
CA LYS A 241 20.18 -32.22 -7.59
C LYS A 241 19.39 -30.92 -7.43
N SER A 242 19.68 -29.89 -8.22
CA SER A 242 19.04 -28.58 -8.11
C SER A 242 17.91 -28.42 -9.11
N GLU A 243 16.74 -28.07 -8.59
CA GLU A 243 15.58 -27.71 -9.39
C GLU A 243 15.84 -26.43 -10.18
N GLU A 244 15.40 -26.37 -11.43
CA GLU A 244 15.49 -25.16 -12.27
C GLU A 244 14.43 -24.15 -11.86
N LEU A 245 14.76 -22.87 -11.94
CA LEU A 245 13.82 -21.77 -11.72
C LEU A 245 12.89 -21.66 -12.95
N GLU A 246 11.74 -22.32 -12.87
CA GLU A 246 10.74 -22.33 -13.94
C GLU A 246 9.76 -21.15 -13.86
N ALA A 247 9.69 -20.48 -12.71
CA ALA A 247 9.02 -19.19 -12.56
C ALA A 247 9.70 -18.14 -13.46
N ARG A 248 8.91 -17.47 -14.30
CA ARG A 248 9.38 -16.45 -15.25
C ARG A 248 8.91 -15.07 -14.84
N PHE A 249 9.67 -14.05 -15.19
CA PHE A 249 9.38 -12.67 -14.81
C PHE A 249 9.47 -11.72 -16.00
N ALA A 250 8.49 -10.81 -16.11
CA ALA A 250 8.46 -9.79 -17.15
C ALA A 250 9.68 -8.88 -17.06
N GLY A 251 10.29 -8.54 -18.20
CA GLY A 251 11.48 -7.68 -18.26
C GLY A 251 12.79 -8.37 -17.88
N ILE A 252 12.75 -9.57 -17.29
CA ILE A 252 13.93 -10.38 -16.96
C ILE A 252 14.07 -11.53 -17.98
N ASP A 253 13.00 -12.30 -18.19
CA ASP A 253 12.99 -13.50 -19.03
C ASP A 253 12.54 -13.25 -20.49
N ASP A 254 12.39 -11.99 -20.90
CA ASP A 254 11.89 -11.62 -22.23
C ASP A 254 12.79 -12.13 -23.38
N TYR A 255 14.09 -12.28 -23.10
CA TYR A 255 15.12 -12.66 -24.07
C TYR A 255 15.32 -14.17 -24.22
N THR A 256 14.98 -14.99 -23.22
CA THR A 256 15.37 -16.41 -23.19
C THR A 256 14.51 -17.30 -24.08
N TYR A 257 13.28 -16.89 -24.40
CA TYR A 257 12.33 -17.69 -25.19
C TYR A 257 11.93 -17.09 -26.53
N SER A 258 12.35 -15.86 -26.83
CA SER A 258 12.25 -15.32 -28.18
C SER A 258 13.47 -15.82 -28.97
N SER A 259 13.38 -17.07 -29.43
CA SER A 259 14.39 -17.76 -30.22
C SER A 259 14.72 -16.97 -31.50
N GLY A 260 15.60 -15.98 -31.43
CA GLY A 260 16.06 -15.15 -32.55
C GLY A 260 14.98 -14.29 -33.24
N ASP A 261 13.69 -14.50 -32.96
CA ASP A 261 12.61 -13.77 -33.61
C ASP A 261 12.39 -12.40 -32.95
N VAL A 262 13.00 -11.39 -33.56
CA VAL A 262 12.90 -9.98 -33.18
C VAL A 262 11.44 -9.51 -33.13
N LYS A 263 10.53 -10.09 -33.92
CA LYS A 263 9.10 -9.72 -33.92
C LYS A 263 8.40 -10.24 -32.66
N ALA A 264 8.66 -11.49 -32.26
CA ALA A 264 8.14 -12.06 -31.02
C ALA A 264 8.64 -11.29 -29.78
N LEU A 265 9.90 -10.87 -29.79
CA LEU A 265 10.50 -10.09 -28.70
C LEU A 265 9.86 -8.69 -28.56
N LYS A 266 9.63 -7.99 -29.68
CA LYS A 266 8.92 -6.70 -29.69
C LYS A 266 7.46 -6.84 -29.24
N SER A 267 6.78 -7.91 -29.65
CA SER A 267 5.41 -8.21 -29.24
C SER A 267 5.31 -8.47 -27.73
N ASN A 268 6.21 -9.29 -27.18
CA ASN A 268 6.25 -9.57 -25.74
C ASN A 268 6.58 -8.32 -24.91
N ARG A 269 7.54 -7.50 -25.35
CA ARG A 269 7.83 -6.22 -24.69
C ARG A 269 6.63 -5.28 -24.70
N LYS A 270 5.88 -5.21 -25.80
CA LYS A 270 4.65 -4.41 -25.86
C LYS A 270 3.57 -4.98 -24.94
N LYS A 271 3.42 -6.31 -24.89
CA LYS A 271 2.44 -7.02 -24.07
C LYS A 271 2.67 -6.83 -22.56
N TYR A 272 3.92 -6.76 -22.13
CA TYR A 272 4.31 -6.60 -20.72
C TYR A 272 4.91 -5.22 -20.41
N SER A 273 4.67 -4.25 -21.30
CA SER A 273 5.05 -2.85 -21.08
C SER A 273 4.43 -2.33 -19.78
N GLY A 274 5.25 -1.74 -18.91
CA GLY A 274 4.84 -1.29 -17.57
C GLY A 274 4.80 -2.38 -16.49
N LYS A 275 5.13 -3.64 -16.82
CA LYS A 275 5.24 -4.76 -15.85
C LYS A 275 6.69 -5.13 -15.49
N THR A 276 7.64 -4.25 -15.82
CA THR A 276 9.06 -4.44 -15.50
C THR A 276 9.30 -4.43 -14.00
N PRO A 277 10.33 -5.14 -13.51
CA PRO A 277 10.67 -5.13 -12.11
C PRO A 277 11.07 -3.71 -11.68
N HIS A 278 10.59 -3.28 -10.52
CA HIS A 278 10.85 -1.93 -10.01
C HIS A 278 10.82 -1.89 -8.48
N LEU A 279 11.46 -0.88 -7.91
CA LEU A 279 11.34 -0.52 -6.51
C LEU A 279 10.30 0.56 -6.34
N LEU A 280 9.46 0.45 -5.31
CA LEU A 280 8.64 1.53 -4.80
C LEU A 280 9.24 2.00 -3.48
N LEU A 281 9.75 3.24 -3.46
CA LEU A 281 10.26 3.87 -2.26
C LEU A 281 9.21 4.82 -1.71
N MET A 282 8.84 4.62 -0.44
CA MET A 282 7.93 5.47 0.30
C MET A 282 8.72 6.29 1.31
N LEU A 283 8.81 7.59 1.07
CA LEU A 283 9.58 8.53 1.88
C LEU A 283 8.65 9.42 2.70
N LEU A 284 9.07 9.75 3.92
CA LEU A 284 8.48 10.85 4.66
C LEU A 284 8.99 12.17 4.11
N PRO A 285 8.11 13.15 3.88
CA PRO A 285 8.56 14.49 3.53
C PRO A 285 9.51 15.07 4.57
N SER A 286 10.61 15.71 4.12
CA SER A 286 11.73 16.18 4.95
C SER A 286 11.32 17.03 6.15
N TYR A 287 10.29 17.86 5.99
CA TYR A 287 9.77 18.75 7.03
C TYR A 287 9.19 18.06 8.27
N ARG A 288 8.89 16.76 8.22
CA ARG A 288 8.29 16.03 9.36
C ARG A 288 9.34 15.44 10.29
N LEU A 289 10.59 15.31 9.84
CA LEU A 289 11.68 14.77 10.64
C LEU A 289 11.98 15.68 11.84
N GLU A 290 11.77 17.00 11.71
CA GLU A 290 11.96 17.98 12.79
C GLU A 290 10.88 17.92 13.89
N SER A 291 9.71 17.32 13.61
CA SER A 291 8.55 17.30 14.51
C SER A 291 8.41 15.98 15.29
N GLN A 292 9.38 15.07 15.24
CA GLN A 292 9.30 13.78 15.93
C GLN A 292 9.44 13.91 17.45
N GLN A 293 8.38 14.37 18.12
CA GLN A 293 8.12 14.01 19.50
C GLN A 293 7.36 12.66 19.49
N PRO A 294 7.90 11.59 20.08
CA PRO A 294 7.27 10.28 20.04
C PRO A 294 6.03 10.24 20.94
N SER A 295 4.88 10.62 20.41
CA SER A 295 3.59 10.38 21.06
C SER A 295 3.26 8.88 21.00
N ARG A 296 3.72 8.12 22.00
CA ARG A 296 3.42 6.69 22.23
C ARG A 296 1.96 6.47 22.62
N ARG A 297 1.01 6.75 21.74
CA ARG A 297 -0.40 6.39 21.96
C ARG A 297 -0.87 5.43 20.88
N LYS A 298 -0.57 4.14 21.08
CA LYS A 298 -1.12 3.04 20.30
C LYS A 298 -2.66 3.08 20.36
N LYS A 299 -3.30 3.41 19.23
CA LYS A 299 -4.76 3.40 19.09
C LYS A 299 -5.20 2.05 18.54
N ARG A 300 -6.08 1.35 19.26
CA ARG A 300 -6.80 0.17 18.75
C ARG A 300 -8.11 0.66 18.15
N ALA A 301 -8.48 0.17 16.97
CA ALA A 301 -9.75 0.50 16.33
C ALA A 301 -10.75 -0.66 16.44
N LEU A 302 -12.02 -0.34 16.69
CA LEU A 302 -13.14 -1.26 16.50
C LEU A 302 -13.40 -1.43 15.00
N ASP A 303 -13.77 -2.65 14.60
CA ASP A 303 -13.98 -3.00 13.20
C ASP A 303 -15.33 -2.51 12.69
N ALA A 304 -15.34 -2.02 11.46
CA ALA A 304 -16.53 -1.62 10.71
C ALA A 304 -17.53 -2.78 10.56
N ALA A 305 -17.03 -4.02 10.47
CA ALA A 305 -17.86 -5.22 10.31
C ALA A 305 -18.83 -5.47 11.47
N TYR A 306 -18.50 -5.03 12.69
CA TYR A 306 -19.39 -5.17 13.86
C TYR A 306 -20.60 -4.24 13.78
N CYS A 307 -20.38 -2.99 13.33
CA CYS A 307 -21.44 -1.99 13.22
C CYS A 307 -22.36 -2.17 12.01
N PHE A 308 -21.90 -2.82 10.94
CA PHE A 308 -22.73 -3.07 9.75
C PHE A 308 -23.73 -4.22 9.90
N ARG A 309 -23.58 -5.08 10.92
CA ARG A 309 -24.49 -6.21 11.16
C ARG A 309 -25.62 -5.91 12.15
N ASN A 310 -25.40 -4.99 13.08
CA ASN A 310 -26.36 -4.68 14.14
C ASN A 310 -26.69 -3.18 14.11
N VAL A 311 -27.89 -2.81 13.64
CA VAL A 311 -28.40 -1.44 13.74
C VAL A 311 -28.80 -1.20 15.20
N GLN A 312 -27.84 -0.81 16.03
CA GLN A 312 -28.12 -0.32 17.39
C GLN A 312 -28.32 1.21 17.37
N ASP A 313 -29.17 1.71 18.26
CA ASP A 313 -29.37 3.15 18.52
C ASP A 313 -28.18 3.80 19.26
N ASN A 314 -27.23 2.97 19.70
CA ASN A 314 -25.98 3.39 20.32
C ASN A 314 -24.95 3.88 19.28
N CYS A 315 -23.93 4.61 19.75
CA CYS A 315 -22.84 5.11 18.92
C CYS A 315 -22.13 3.99 18.17
N CYS A 316 -22.25 3.99 16.83
CA CYS A 316 -21.61 3.01 15.94
C CYS A 316 -21.04 3.69 14.69
N LEU A 317 -20.17 2.98 14.00
CA LEU A 317 -19.66 3.37 12.69
C LEU A 317 -20.76 3.26 11.63
N ARG A 318 -20.96 4.33 10.87
CA ARG A 318 -21.91 4.47 9.78
C ARG A 318 -21.16 4.67 8.46
N PRO A 319 -21.65 4.09 7.36
CA PRO A 319 -21.01 4.21 6.07
C PRO A 319 -21.14 5.64 5.55
N LEU A 320 -20.05 6.21 5.04
CA LEU A 320 -20.05 7.49 4.36
C LEU A 320 -19.01 7.45 3.25
N TYR A 321 -19.49 7.56 2.02
CA TYR A 321 -18.65 7.75 0.84
C TYR A 321 -18.56 9.24 0.54
N ILE A 322 -17.34 9.72 0.31
CA ILE A 322 -17.08 11.12 -0.03
C ILE A 322 -16.52 11.15 -1.43
N ASP A 323 -17.20 11.89 -2.30
CA ASP A 323 -16.75 12.23 -3.64
C ASP A 323 -16.03 13.59 -3.60
N PHE A 324 -14.79 13.63 -4.08
CA PHE A 324 -13.99 14.85 -4.02
C PHE A 324 -14.60 15.99 -4.85
N LYS A 325 -15.21 15.67 -5.99
CA LYS A 325 -15.78 16.67 -6.89
C LYS A 325 -17.12 17.16 -6.38
N ARG A 326 -18.01 16.24 -6.00
CA ARG A 326 -19.37 16.57 -5.57
C ARG A 326 -19.41 17.14 -4.14
N ASP A 327 -18.72 16.50 -3.20
CA ASP A 327 -18.89 16.78 -1.77
C ASP A 327 -17.84 17.80 -1.26
N LEU A 328 -16.66 17.87 -1.89
CA LEU A 328 -15.59 18.80 -1.51
C LEU A 328 -15.33 19.91 -2.54
N GLY A 329 -15.91 19.80 -3.75
CA GLY A 329 -15.69 20.76 -4.84
C GLY A 329 -14.28 20.71 -5.43
N TRP A 330 -13.52 19.65 -5.17
CA TRP A 330 -12.13 19.51 -5.58
C TRP A 330 -12.01 18.80 -6.92
N LYS A 331 -11.25 19.40 -7.83
CA LYS A 331 -10.94 18.86 -9.16
C LYS A 331 -9.45 18.54 -9.35
N TRP A 332 -8.61 19.05 -8.46
CA TRP A 332 -7.15 18.86 -8.43
C TRP A 332 -6.71 17.49 -7.90
N ILE A 333 -7.61 16.75 -7.24
CA ILE A 333 -7.38 15.34 -6.91
C ILE A 333 -7.82 14.51 -8.12
N HIS A 334 -6.84 13.94 -8.82
CA HIS A 334 -7.11 13.16 -10.03
C HIS A 334 -7.69 11.80 -9.70
N GLU A 335 -7.08 11.08 -8.77
CA GLU A 335 -7.50 9.73 -8.36
C GLU A 335 -7.24 9.49 -6.87
N PRO A 336 -8.09 8.69 -6.18
CA PRO A 336 -9.41 8.22 -6.61
C PRO A 336 -10.42 9.37 -6.69
N LYS A 337 -11.58 9.16 -7.32
CA LYS A 337 -12.67 10.17 -7.33
C LYS A 337 -13.36 10.34 -5.97
N GLY A 338 -13.19 9.36 -5.08
CA GLY A 338 -13.72 9.39 -3.73
C GLY A 338 -13.30 8.17 -2.92
N TYR A 339 -13.67 8.13 -1.65
CA TYR A 339 -13.39 7.00 -0.77
C TYR A 339 -14.41 6.87 0.37
N HIS A 340 -14.47 5.67 0.96
CA HIS A 340 -15.29 5.40 2.14
C HIS A 340 -14.59 5.92 3.41
N ALA A 341 -14.94 7.14 3.82
CA ALA A 341 -14.40 7.76 5.01
C ALA A 341 -15.07 7.25 6.29
N ASN A 342 -16.36 6.89 6.20
CA ASN A 342 -17.22 6.50 7.30
C ASN A 342 -17.24 7.55 8.45
N PHE A 343 -18.18 7.40 9.39
CA PHE A 343 -18.25 8.27 10.56
C PHE A 343 -18.92 7.56 11.72
N CYS A 344 -18.63 7.98 12.95
CA CYS A 344 -19.31 7.43 14.12
C CYS A 344 -20.51 8.32 14.47
N ALA A 345 -21.69 7.72 14.67
CA ALA A 345 -22.90 8.40 15.11
C ALA A 345 -23.80 7.47 15.94
N GLY A 346 -24.53 8.04 16.89
CA GLY A 346 -25.43 7.34 17.82
C GLY A 346 -25.22 7.78 19.27
N ALA A 347 -26.11 7.37 20.17
CA ALA A 347 -26.04 7.75 21.57
C ALA A 347 -24.90 7.02 22.31
N CYS A 348 -24.12 7.74 23.12
CA CYS A 348 -23.18 7.16 24.09
C CYS A 348 -23.82 7.24 25.48
N PRO A 349 -24.50 6.18 25.98
CA PRO A 349 -25.07 6.22 27.32
C PRO A 349 -23.99 6.43 28.38
N TYR A 350 -24.28 7.23 29.40
CA TYR A 350 -23.38 7.45 30.54
C TYR A 350 -23.23 6.17 31.37
N LEU A 351 -21.98 5.79 31.66
CA LEU A 351 -21.53 4.49 32.17
C LEU A 351 -21.88 4.17 33.64
N TRP A 352 -22.96 4.71 34.20
CA TRP A 352 -23.42 4.30 35.55
C TRP A 352 -24.30 3.03 35.52
N SER A 353 -24.67 2.53 34.34
CA SER A 353 -25.58 1.37 34.19
C SER A 353 -24.95 0.13 33.53
N SER A 354 -23.65 0.13 33.22
CA SER A 354 -23.01 -0.98 32.51
C SER A 354 -21.59 -1.26 33.02
N ASP A 355 -21.51 -1.84 34.22
CA ASP A 355 -20.28 -2.25 34.91
C ASP A 355 -19.47 -3.36 34.20
N THR A 356 -19.79 -3.68 32.94
CA THR A 356 -19.15 -4.76 32.17
C THR A 356 -18.70 -4.38 30.75
N GLN A 357 -18.88 -3.14 30.29
CA GLN A 357 -18.52 -2.76 28.91
C GLN A 357 -17.63 -1.51 28.84
N HIS A 358 -16.32 -1.71 28.99
CA HIS A 358 -15.31 -0.69 28.74
C HIS A 358 -15.09 -0.50 27.22
N SER A 359 -15.90 0.33 26.57
CA SER A 359 -15.73 0.65 25.14
C SER A 359 -15.12 2.04 24.95
N ARG A 360 -13.83 2.09 24.62
CA ARG A 360 -13.13 3.32 24.21
C ARG A 360 -13.48 3.64 22.76
N VAL A 361 -14.01 4.84 22.51
CA VAL A 361 -14.32 5.34 21.15
C VAL A 361 -13.04 5.80 20.46
N SER A 362 -12.78 5.32 19.24
CA SER A 362 -11.64 5.72 18.42
C SER A 362 -12.02 5.84 16.94
N ASN A 363 -11.60 6.94 16.29
CA ASN A 363 -11.71 7.14 14.85
C ASN A 363 -10.78 6.18 14.10
N GLY A 364 -11.34 5.37 13.18
CA GLY A 364 -10.58 4.69 12.14
C GLY A 364 -10.24 5.67 11.01
N PHE A 365 -9.01 5.62 10.50
CA PHE A 365 -8.62 6.31 9.27
C PHE A 365 -8.68 5.31 8.12
N ALA A 366 -9.28 5.70 6.99
CA ALA A 366 -9.14 4.95 5.74
C ALA A 366 -7.72 5.16 5.20
N ASN A 367 -7.06 4.08 4.78
CA ASN A 367 -5.84 4.19 3.97
C ASN A 367 -6.28 4.39 2.53
N PHE A 368 -6.00 5.56 1.98
CA PHE A 368 -6.21 5.84 0.57
C PHE A 368 -4.99 6.59 0.06
N GLN A 369 -4.63 6.32 -1.20
CA GLN A 369 -3.60 7.06 -1.90
C GLN A 369 -4.28 8.16 -2.71
N LEU A 370 -3.72 9.35 -2.70
CA LEU A 370 -4.16 10.44 -3.57
C LEU A 370 -3.12 10.61 -4.67
N LEU A 371 -3.59 10.67 -5.92
CA LEU A 371 -2.86 11.23 -7.04
C LEU A 371 -3.15 12.73 -7.08
N VAL A 372 -2.16 13.50 -6.65
CA VAL A 372 -2.16 14.96 -6.60
C VAL A 372 -1.06 15.42 -7.55
N LEU A 373 -1.38 16.36 -8.45
CA LEU A 373 -0.43 16.96 -9.39
C LEU A 373 -0.10 18.38 -8.97
#